data_AF-A0A3R9I2E7-F1
#
_entry.id   AF-A0A3R9I2E7-F1
#
_cell.length_a   1.000
_cell.length_b   1.000
_cell.length_c   1.000
_cell.angle_alpha   90.00
_cell.angle_beta   90.00
_cell.angle_gamma   90.00
#
_symmetry.space_group_name_H-M   'P 1'
#
loop_
_entity.id
_entity.type
_entity.pdbx_description
1 polymer ?
#
loop_
_entity_poly.entity_id
_entity_poly.type
_entity_poly.pdbx_seq_one_letter_code
_entity_poly.pdbx_strand_id
1 'polypeptide(L)' 'MKETFNRWRILVASTVILLCTGAVYSFSVFAGPLSSSTGWSMSDIMLAFAINSAIGPIPMILGGYLVDKGYVK' A
#
# COMPACT_ATOMS: atom_id res chain seq x y z
N MET A 1 -14.14 -26.62 12.40
CA MET A 1 -13.63 -25.88 13.57
C MET A 1 -13.94 -24.41 13.36
N LYS A 2 -14.74 -23.79 14.23
CA LYS A 2 -15.09 -22.37 14.15
C LYS A 2 -14.07 -21.63 15.01
N GLU A 3 -12.89 -21.37 14.44
CA GLU A 3 -11.86 -20.58 15.09
C GLU A 3 -12.46 -19.21 15.42
N THR A 4 -12.65 -18.92 16.71
CA THR A 4 -13.16 -17.65 17.20
C THR A 4 -12.05 -16.61 17.12
N PHE A 5 -11.60 -16.29 15.91
CA PHE A 5 -10.70 -15.17 15.72
C PHE A 5 -11.35 -13.92 16.34
N ASN A 6 -10.61 -13.29 17.25
CA ASN A 6 -11.11 -12.12 17.96
C ASN A 6 -11.36 -11.03 16.92
N ARG A 7 -12.64 -10.72 16.65
CA ARG A 7 -13.08 -9.80 15.59
C ARG A 7 -12.39 -8.43 15.68
N TRP A 8 -12.05 -8.01 16.90
CA TRP A 8 -11.29 -6.81 17.18
C TRP A 8 -9.87 -6.85 16.61
N ARG A 9 -9.20 -8.00 16.61
CA ARG A 9 -7.86 -8.14 16.03
C ARG A 9 -7.89 -8.05 14.51
N ILE A 10 -8.92 -8.61 13.86
CA ILE A 10 -9.12 -8.50 12.42
C ILE A 10 -9.36 -7.03 12.06
N LEU A 11 -10.23 -6.34 12.80
CA LEU A 11 -10.49 -4.90 12.60
C LEU A 11 -9.20 -4.08 12.72
N VAL A 12 -8.43 -4.27 13.78
CA VAL A 12 -7.15 -3.55 13.96
C VAL A 12 -6.18 -3.85 12.81
N ALA A 13 -6.05 -5.12 12.40
CA ALA A 13 -5.19 -5.49 11.28
C ALA A 13 -5.64 -4.81 9.97
N SER A 14 -6.94 -4.83 9.67
CA SER A 14 -7.49 -4.15 8.49
C SER A 14 -7.26 -2.63 8.54
N THR A 15 -7.45 -1.99 9.70
CA THR A 15 -7.20 -0.56 9.88
C THR A 15 -5.73 -0.21 9.66
N VAL A 16 -4.80 -1.01 10.20
CA VAL A 16 -3.35 -0.79 10.00
C VAL A 16 -2.97 -0.92 8.53
N ILE A 17 -3.53 -1.91 7.81
CA ILE A 17 -3.30 -2.07 6.37
C ILE A 17 -3.81 -0.85 5.61
N LEU A 18 -5.04 -0.40 5.89
CA LEU A 18 -5.60 0.82 5.27
C LEU A 18 -4.78 2.07 5.59
N LEU A 19 -4.25 2.18 6.81
CA LEU A 19 -3.40 3.29 7.22
C LEU A 19 -2.06 3.29 6.48
N CYS A 20 -1.43 2.13 6.30
CA CYS A 20 -0.23 1.99 5.47
C CYS A 20 -0.50 2.34 4.00
N THR A 21 -1.64 1.94 3.45
CA THR A 21 -2.06 2.35 2.10
C THR A 21 -2.26 3.86 2.03
N GLY A 22 -2.84 4.47 3.06
CA GLY A 22 -2.99 5.93 3.17
C GLY A 22 -1.66 6.67 3.27
N ALA A 23 -0.63 6.07 3.86
CA ALA A 23 0.71 6.67 3.95
C ALA A 23 1.35 6.93 2.58
N VAL A 24 0.95 6.20 1.54
CA VAL A 24 1.36 6.45 0.15
C VAL A 24 0.96 7.85 -0.34
N TYR A 25 -0.11 8.44 0.23
CA TYR A 25 -0.52 9.83 -0.03
C TYR A 25 0.53 10.87 0.36
N SER A 26 1.45 10.52 1.28
CA SER A 26 2.57 11.40 1.66
C SER A 26 3.42 11.78 0.45
N PHE A 27 3.47 10.94 -0.59
CA PHE A 27 4.19 11.23 -1.82
C PHE A 27 3.67 12.49 -2.52
N SER A 28 2.35 12.74 -2.47
CA SER A 28 1.75 13.97 -3.01
C SER A 28 2.09 15.21 -2.18
N VAL A 29 2.22 15.07 -0.86
CA VAL A 29 2.64 16.17 0.04
C VAL A 29 4.12 16.51 -0.17
N PHE A 30 4.95 15.49 -0.36
CA PHE A 30 6.37 15.66 -0.60
C PHE A 30 6.71 16.07 -2.04
N ALA A 31 5.78 16.00 -2.99
CA ALA A 31 6.04 16.35 -4.39
C ALA A 31 6.57 17.78 -4.57
N GLY A 32 6.04 18.76 -3.83
CA GLY A 32 6.51 20.14 -3.83
C GLY A 32 7.97 20.29 -3.36
N PRO A 33 8.32 19.86 -2.12
CA PRO A 33 9.70 19.94 -1.65
C PRO A 33 10.66 19.03 -2.42
N LEU A 34 10.22 17.89 -2.95
CA LEU A 34 11.01 17.05 -3.86
C LEU A 34 11.36 17.82 -5.13
N SER A 35 10.38 18.43 -5.79
CA SER A 35 10.61 19.20 -7.02
C SER A 35 11.63 20.32 -6.81
N SER A 36 11.57 20.98 -5.64
CA SER A 36 12.51 22.04 -5.28
C SER A 36 13.92 21.53 -4.94
N SER A 37 14.06 20.31 -4.40
CA SER A 37 15.38 19.75 -4.01
C SER A 37 16.05 18.93 -5.11
N THR A 38 15.28 18.25 -5.95
CA THR A 38 15.78 17.41 -7.05
C THR A 38 15.79 18.16 -8.40
N GLY A 39 15.09 19.29 -8.49
CA GLY A 39 14.91 20.04 -9.74
C GLY A 39 13.99 19.34 -10.75
N TRP A 40 13.32 18.26 -10.36
CA TRP A 40 12.45 17.47 -11.24
C TRP A 40 11.12 18.19 -11.46
N SER A 41 10.56 18.05 -12.66
CA SER A 41 9.25 18.61 -12.95
C SER A 41 8.16 17.85 -12.18
N MET A 42 7.04 18.52 -11.90
CA MET A 42 5.89 17.88 -11.24
C MET A 42 5.44 16.62 -12.02
N SER A 43 5.53 16.65 -13.35
CA SER A 43 5.25 15.52 -14.23
C SER A 43 6.13 14.30 -13.96
N ASP A 44 7.42 14.49 -13.71
CA ASP A 44 8.35 13.37 -13.45
C ASP A 44 8.07 12.72 -12.09
N ILE A 45 7.70 13.52 -11.10
CA ILE A 45 7.31 13.02 -9.77
C ILE A 45 6.01 12.24 -9.87
N MET A 46 5.02 12.74 -10.62
CA MET A 46 3.76 12.00 -10.86
C MET A 46 4.00 10.72 -11.66
N LEU A 47 4.96 10.69 -12.60
CA LEU A 47 5.34 9.49 -13.32
C LEU A 47 5.97 8.46 -12.39
N ALA A 48 6.88 8.87 -11.50
CA ALA A 48 7.46 8.00 -10.48
C ALA A 48 6.38 7.44 -9.53
N PHE A 49 5.41 8.27 -9.13
CA PHE A 49 4.25 7.84 -8.35
C PHE A 49 3.40 6.80 -9.08
N ALA A 50 3.15 7.01 -10.37
CA ALA A 50 2.38 6.09 -11.21
C ALA A 50 3.08 4.73 -11.35
N ILE A 51 4.41 4.73 -11.56
CA ILE A 51 5.21 3.50 -11.59
C ILE A 51 5.15 2.78 -10.25
N ASN A 52 5.31 3.50 -9.14
CA ASN A 52 5.20 2.93 -7.79
C ASN A 52 3.80 2.32 -7.55
N SER A 53 2.75 3.02 -7.96
CA SER A 53 1.37 2.54 -7.84
C SER A 53 1.09 1.33 -8.73
N ALA A 54 1.73 1.23 -9.89
CA ALA A 54 1.63 0.09 -10.81
C ALA A 54 2.30 -1.19 -10.27
N ILE A 55 3.21 -1.06 -9.29
CA ILE A 55 3.85 -2.19 -8.61
C ILE A 55 2.98 -2.71 -7.45
N GLY A 56 2.10 -1.86 -6.89
CA GLY A 56 1.17 -2.22 -5.81
C GLY A 56 0.32 -3.49 -6.02
N PRO A 57 -0.17 -3.79 -7.24
CA PRO A 57 -0.92 -5.01 -7.53
C PRO A 57 -0.11 -6.32 -7.38
N ILE A 58 1.22 -6.28 -7.50
CA ILE A 58 2.08 -7.48 -7.45
C ILE A 58 1.96 -8.20 -6.10
N PRO A 59 2.19 -7.54 -4.94
CA PRO A 59 1.98 -8.16 -3.64
C PRO A 59 0.49 -8.51 -3.38
N MET A 60 -0.46 -7.80 -3.99
CA MET A 60 -1.88 -8.16 -3.91
C MET A 60 -2.17 -9.51 -4.57
N ILE A 61 -1.63 -9.75 -5.77
CA ILE A 61 -1.78 -11.02 -6.50
C ILE A 61 -1.07 -12.16 -5.76
N LEU A 62 0.15 -11.93 -5.26
CA LEU A 62 0.89 -12.92 -4.48
C LEU A 62 0.19 -13.23 -3.15
N GLY A 63 -0.34 -12.22 -2.46
CA GLY A 63 -1.14 -12.39 -1.25
C GLY A 63 -2.38 -13.23 -1.51
N GLY A 64 -3.10 -12.96 -2.60
CA GLY A 64 -4.23 -13.77 -3.05
C GLY A 64 -3.83 -15.23 -3.28
N TYR A 65 -2.74 -15.49 -3.99
CA TYR A 65 -2.24 -16.84 -4.24
C TYR A 65 -1.85 -17.59 -2.95
N LEU A 66 -1.25 -16.89 -1.98
CA LEU A 66 -0.87 -17.47 -0.68
C LEU A 66 -2.09 -17.81 0.20
N VAL A 67 -3.13 -16.99 0.14
CA VAL A 67 -4.43 -17.25 0.80
C VAL A 67 -5.12 -18.45 0.15
N ASP A 68 -5.13 -18.52 -1.19
CA ASP A 68 -5.79 -19.60 -1.95
C ASP A 68 -5.13 -20.96 -1.73
N LYS A 69 -3.81 -20.97 -1.48
CA LYS A 69 -3.03 -22.16 -1.17
C LYS A 69 -3.13 -22.61 0.30
N GLY A 70 -3.93 -21.91 1.12
CA GLY A 70 -4.27 -22.31 2.49
C GLY A 70 -3.19 -22.05 3.53
N TYR A 71 -2.15 -21.26 3.20
CA TYR A 71 -1.09 -20.90 4.16
C TYR A 71 -1.54 -19.86 5.19
N VAL A 72 -2.66 -19.20 4.94
CA VAL A 72 -3.27 -18.22 5.85
C VAL A 72 -4.70 -18.71 6.13
N LYS A 73 -4.96 -19.10 7.38
CA LYS A 73 -6.30 -19.47 7.88
C LYS A 73 -7.03 -18.25 8.43
#